data_AF-A0A7S9Q6C6-F1
#
_entry.id   AF-A0A7S9Q6C6-F1
#
_cell.length_a   1.000
_cell.length_b   1.000
_cell.length_c   1.000
_cell.angle_alpha   90.00
_cell.angle_beta   90.00
_cell.angle_gamma   90.00
#
_symmetry.space_group_name_H-M   'P 1'
#
loop_
_entity.id
_entity.type
_entity.pdbx_description
1 polymer ?
#
loop_
_entity_poly.entity_id
_entity_poly.type
_entity_poly.pdbx_seq_one_letter_code
_entity_poly.pdbx_strand_id
1 'polypeptide(L)'
;MATLWIFQPNSKSGYQSAINGQLLSKSERVLSLRNPWVTDSVFMGKLYCAMTIMVTTGFYPPLFSALSWSDFRSEPLLVFGIALIPFIFLPFLCYRVWFIKGLSSIYFNRSTKKIYYKRLSKTLVFDWHNTGGGVFQRTEFGGSSFSTSYALAFAPRRADGSLHQKDCLWVDSNEPTDPDIKHVAEVWEYLRHFMDYGPDKLPPPGEANWWHRPLHAICLTPAEAWRHYAPWRTGEPGELQGKKNWQLPFWAVLFPYNLTVALCWCGVCWLFNVRAAPPPPEAFEQAPPQPDKRRPN
;
A
#
# COMPACT_ATOMS: atom_id res chain seq x y z
N MET A 1 9.78 -3.37 16.93
CA MET A 1 8.53 -2.60 16.74
C MET A 1 7.98 -2.29 18.12
N ALA A 2 7.68 -1.03 18.40
CA ALA A 2 7.10 -0.60 19.67
C ALA A 2 5.93 0.33 19.39
N THR A 3 4.88 0.23 20.19
CA THR A 3 3.72 1.12 20.11
C THR A 3 3.54 1.82 21.44
N LEU A 4 3.54 3.15 21.42
CA LEU A 4 3.25 3.97 22.58
C LEU A 4 1.78 4.40 22.54
N TRP A 5 0.94 3.79 23.36
CA TRP A 5 -0.51 4.04 23.42
C TRP A 5 -0.82 5.31 24.21
N ILE A 6 -1.12 6.41 23.51
CA ILE A 6 -1.33 7.73 24.14
C ILE A 6 -2.64 8.39 23.73
N PHE A 7 -3.29 7.92 22.66
CA PHE A 7 -4.48 8.56 22.14
C PHE A 7 -5.74 7.82 22.55
N GLN A 8 -6.78 8.59 22.88
CA GLN A 8 -8.10 8.07 23.23
C GLN A 8 -9.19 8.79 22.44
N PRO A 9 -10.32 8.13 22.13
CA PRO A 9 -11.41 8.72 21.35
C PRO A 9 -12.02 9.94 22.05
N ASN A 10 -12.03 9.93 23.38
CA ASN A 10 -12.66 10.96 24.19
C ASN A 10 -11.68 12.05 24.66
N SER A 11 -10.41 11.96 24.27
CA SER A 11 -9.36 12.90 24.67
C SER A 11 -8.84 13.66 23.46
N LYS A 12 -8.66 14.97 23.60
CA LYS A 12 -8.01 15.80 22.58
C LYS A 12 -6.50 15.74 22.79
N SER A 13 -5.75 15.51 21.73
CA SER A 13 -4.28 15.54 21.74
C SER A 13 -3.69 16.95 21.80
N GLY A 14 -4.49 17.99 21.55
CA GLY A 14 -4.03 19.39 21.50
C GLY A 14 -3.48 19.84 20.14
N TYR A 15 -3.34 18.93 19.18
CA TYR A 15 -2.91 19.23 17.82
C TYR A 15 -4.10 19.49 16.89
N GLN A 16 -3.85 20.15 15.76
CA GLN A 16 -4.88 20.36 14.74
C GLN A 16 -5.11 19.07 13.94
N SER A 17 -6.34 18.82 13.50
CA SER A 17 -6.62 17.67 12.64
C SER A 17 -6.03 17.88 11.24
N ALA A 18 -5.29 16.92 10.71
CA ALA A 18 -4.82 16.94 9.32
C ALA A 18 -4.60 15.51 8.80
N ILE A 19 -4.84 15.29 7.51
CA ILE A 19 -4.59 14.01 6.84
C ILE A 19 -4.08 14.26 5.43
N ASN A 20 -3.12 13.47 4.97
CA ASN A 20 -2.49 13.60 3.66
C ASN A 20 -2.79 12.35 2.81
N GLY A 21 -1.74 11.64 2.39
CA GLY A 21 -1.80 10.49 1.50
C GLY A 21 -2.47 9.24 2.07
N GLN A 22 -3.05 9.27 3.27
CA GLN A 22 -3.72 8.12 3.89
C GLN A 22 -5.19 8.02 3.46
N LEU A 23 -5.86 9.15 3.16
CA LEU A 23 -7.29 9.19 2.85
C LEU A 23 -7.54 8.64 1.43
N LEU A 24 -8.44 7.65 1.31
CA LEU A 24 -8.87 7.10 0.03
C LEU A 24 -10.18 7.76 -0.44
N SER A 25 -11.19 7.81 0.42
CA SER A 25 -12.45 8.49 0.14
C SER A 25 -13.12 8.96 1.43
N LYS A 26 -13.97 9.98 1.30
CA LYS A 26 -14.77 10.54 2.39
C LYS A 26 -16.21 10.71 1.90
N SER A 27 -17.16 10.28 2.71
CA SER A 27 -18.60 10.51 2.54
C SER A 27 -19.18 11.08 3.84
N GLU A 28 -20.48 11.37 3.86
CA GLU A 28 -21.17 11.86 5.05
C GLU A 28 -21.05 10.92 6.25
N ARG A 29 -21.04 9.60 6.02
CA ARG A 29 -21.11 8.58 7.07
C ARG A 29 -19.88 7.70 7.16
N VAL A 30 -19.17 7.50 6.06
CA VAL A 30 -18.02 6.61 5.96
C VAL A 30 -16.78 7.36 5.50
N LEU A 31 -15.68 7.19 6.24
CA LEU A 31 -14.33 7.61 5.86
C LEU A 31 -13.50 6.35 5.59
N SER A 32 -12.81 6.30 4.45
CA SER A 32 -11.96 5.17 4.08
C SER A 32 -10.48 5.56 4.04
N LEU A 33 -9.66 4.77 4.72
CA LEU A 33 -8.21 4.90 4.71
C LEU A 33 -7.58 3.83 3.82
N ARG A 34 -6.48 4.19 3.18
CA ARG A 34 -5.62 3.25 2.47
C ARG A 34 -5.05 2.24 3.47
N ASN A 35 -4.87 1.01 3.02
CA ASN A 35 -4.26 -0.03 3.82
C ASN A 35 -2.76 -0.10 3.50
N PRO A 36 -1.87 0.23 4.45
CA PRO A 36 -0.43 0.21 4.20
C PRO A 36 0.11 -1.16 3.77
N TRP A 37 -0.50 -2.27 4.22
CA TRP A 37 -0.11 -3.61 3.79
C TRP A 37 -0.36 -3.86 2.30
N VAL A 38 -1.40 -3.24 1.74
CA VAL A 38 -1.67 -3.30 0.30
C VAL A 38 -0.63 -2.49 -0.45
N THR A 39 -0.35 -1.27 0.00
CA THR A 39 0.69 -0.39 -0.56
C THR A 39 2.07 -1.07 -0.58
N ASP A 40 2.49 -1.66 0.55
CA ASP A 40 3.73 -2.43 0.66
C ASP A 40 3.74 -3.65 -0.27
N SER A 41 2.62 -4.37 -0.37
CA SER A 41 2.54 -5.54 -1.24
C SER A 41 2.58 -5.18 -2.72
N VAL A 42 2.06 -4.01 -3.13
CA VAL A 42 2.20 -3.48 -4.49
C VAL A 42 3.67 -3.13 -4.77
N PHE A 43 4.34 -2.45 -3.85
CA PHE A 43 5.77 -2.15 -3.97
C PHE A 43 6.60 -3.43 -4.14
N MET A 44 6.43 -4.39 -3.22
CA MET A 44 7.16 -5.65 -3.24
C MET A 44 6.81 -6.50 -4.47
N GLY A 45 5.55 -6.48 -4.92
CA GLY A 45 5.14 -7.16 -6.15
C GLY A 45 5.89 -6.64 -7.38
N LYS A 46 6.04 -5.33 -7.51
CA LYS A 46 6.86 -4.70 -8.57
C LYS A 46 8.33 -5.09 -8.45
N LEU A 47 8.88 -5.08 -7.24
CA LEU A 47 10.26 -5.48 -6.99
C LEU A 47 10.52 -6.93 -7.41
N TYR A 48 9.65 -7.87 -7.04
CA TYR A 48 9.77 -9.27 -7.45
C TYR A 48 9.62 -9.44 -8.97
N CYS A 49 8.75 -8.68 -9.63
CA CYS A 49 8.69 -8.66 -11.10
C CYS A 49 10.03 -8.22 -11.70
N ALA A 50 10.63 -7.14 -11.18
CA ALA A 50 11.93 -6.65 -11.64
C ALA A 50 13.03 -7.69 -11.44
N MET A 51 13.09 -8.33 -10.27
CA MET A 51 14.04 -9.39 -9.97
C MET A 51 13.87 -10.61 -10.87
N THR A 52 12.62 -11.04 -11.15
CA THR A 52 12.34 -12.12 -12.10
C THR A 52 12.84 -11.77 -13.50
N ILE A 53 12.61 -10.55 -13.99
CA ILE A 53 13.10 -10.11 -15.31
C ILE A 53 14.64 -10.13 -15.36
N MET A 54 15.29 -9.60 -14.32
CA MET A 54 16.75 -9.58 -14.21
C MET A 54 17.34 -11.00 -14.25
N VAL A 55 16.81 -11.91 -13.44
CA VAL A 55 17.28 -13.31 -13.39
C VAL A 55 16.98 -14.02 -14.71
N THR A 56 15.80 -13.81 -15.31
CA THR A 56 15.46 -14.36 -16.63
C THR A 56 16.47 -13.91 -17.69
N THR A 57 16.78 -12.61 -17.71
CA THR A 57 17.69 -12.00 -18.68
C THR A 57 19.13 -12.48 -18.50
N GLY A 58 19.55 -12.78 -17.26
CA GLY A 58 20.89 -13.31 -16.98
C GLY A 58 21.05 -14.81 -17.30
N PHE A 59 20.05 -15.63 -17.00
CA PHE A 59 20.18 -17.10 -17.04
C PHE A 59 19.62 -17.74 -18.32
N TYR A 60 18.66 -17.13 -19.01
CA TYR A 60 18.08 -17.73 -20.22
C TYR A 60 18.94 -17.60 -21.48
N PRO A 61 19.66 -16.49 -21.76
CA PRO A 61 20.48 -16.43 -22.96
C PRO A 61 21.53 -17.55 -23.04
N PRO A 62 22.30 -17.87 -21.98
CA PRO A 62 23.20 -19.04 -22.00
C PRO A 62 22.50 -20.37 -22.29
N LEU A 63 21.26 -20.53 -21.80
CA LEU A 63 20.47 -21.74 -22.04
C LEU A 63 20.08 -21.92 -23.51
N PHE A 64 19.88 -20.83 -24.25
CA PHE A 64 19.49 -20.87 -25.66
C PHE A 64 20.66 -20.72 -26.65
N SER A 65 21.83 -20.23 -26.21
CA SER A 65 22.97 -19.96 -27.12
C SER A 65 24.28 -20.65 -26.75
N ALA A 66 24.52 -21.00 -25.48
CA ALA A 66 25.80 -21.52 -25.01
C ALA A 66 25.76 -23.01 -24.67
N LEU A 67 24.60 -23.55 -24.26
CA LEU A 67 24.43 -24.98 -23.96
C LEU A 67 24.11 -25.76 -25.24
N SER A 68 24.90 -26.80 -25.51
CA SER A 68 24.72 -27.71 -26.64
C SER A 68 23.79 -28.88 -26.29
N TRP A 69 23.20 -29.53 -27.30
CA TRP A 69 22.40 -30.76 -27.11
C TRP A 69 23.15 -31.91 -26.40
N SER A 70 24.49 -31.88 -26.38
CA SER A 70 25.31 -32.79 -25.58
C SER A 70 25.25 -32.46 -24.08
N ASP A 71 25.27 -31.17 -23.72
CA ASP A 71 25.22 -30.71 -22.32
C ASP A 71 23.87 -31.02 -21.67
N PHE A 72 22.78 -30.93 -22.45
CA PHE A 72 21.45 -31.37 -22.03
C PHE A 72 21.37 -32.87 -21.70
N ARG A 73 22.22 -33.70 -22.32
CA ARG A 73 22.26 -35.16 -22.09
C ARG A 73 23.21 -35.56 -20.98
N SER A 74 24.33 -34.85 -20.81
CA SER A 74 25.34 -35.17 -19.80
C SER A 74 24.94 -34.68 -18.40
N GLU A 75 24.34 -33.50 -18.29
CA GLU A 75 24.08 -32.84 -17.00
C GLU A 75 22.62 -32.31 -16.89
N PRO A 76 21.61 -33.19 -16.98
CA PRO A 76 20.21 -32.78 -17.03
C PRO A 76 19.74 -32.03 -15.78
N LEU A 77 20.31 -32.33 -14.61
CA LEU A 77 19.97 -31.65 -13.35
C LEU A 77 20.42 -30.19 -13.34
N LEU A 78 21.60 -29.89 -13.87
CA LEU A 78 22.14 -28.53 -13.94
C LEU A 78 21.29 -27.66 -14.87
N VAL A 79 20.96 -28.19 -16.05
CA VAL A 79 20.09 -27.53 -17.02
C VAL A 79 18.72 -27.25 -16.42
N PHE A 80 18.12 -28.25 -15.75
CA PHE A 80 16.83 -28.08 -15.09
C PHE A 80 16.88 -27.01 -14.00
N GLY A 81 17.98 -26.97 -13.22
CA GLY A 81 18.23 -25.91 -12.24
C GLY A 81 18.26 -24.52 -12.88
N ILE A 82 19.04 -24.32 -13.94
CA ILE A 82 19.14 -23.05 -14.67
C ILE A 82 17.78 -22.60 -15.24
N ALA A 83 17.00 -23.55 -15.78
CA ALA A 83 15.67 -23.26 -16.32
C ALA A 83 14.68 -22.78 -15.23
N LEU A 84 14.80 -23.32 -14.01
CA LEU A 84 13.92 -23.00 -12.89
C LEU A 84 14.34 -21.76 -12.08
N ILE A 85 15.61 -21.39 -12.07
CA ILE A 85 16.16 -20.27 -11.27
C ILE A 85 15.34 -18.97 -11.40
N PRO A 86 14.88 -18.54 -12.60
CA PRO A 86 14.07 -17.32 -12.72
C PRO A 86 12.74 -17.33 -11.97
N PHE A 87 12.22 -18.51 -11.63
CA PHE A 87 10.96 -18.67 -10.89
C PHE A 87 11.14 -18.59 -9.37
N ILE A 88 12.35 -18.39 -8.84
CA ILE A 88 12.60 -18.31 -7.40
C ILE A 88 11.77 -17.23 -6.69
N PHE A 89 11.43 -16.14 -7.40
CA PHE A 89 10.61 -15.05 -6.87
C PHE A 89 9.10 -15.24 -7.05
N LEU A 90 8.67 -16.26 -7.81
CA LEU A 90 7.26 -16.51 -8.10
C LEU A 90 6.43 -16.79 -6.83
N PRO A 91 6.88 -17.60 -5.84
CA PRO A 91 6.14 -17.81 -4.61
C PRO A 91 5.90 -16.51 -3.84
N PHE A 92 6.89 -15.62 -3.80
CA PHE A 92 6.79 -14.32 -3.14
C PHE A 92 5.82 -13.38 -3.88
N LEU A 93 5.86 -13.37 -5.22
CA LEU A 93 4.91 -12.63 -6.03
C LEU A 93 3.47 -13.11 -5.79
N CYS A 94 3.24 -14.43 -5.84
CA CYS A 94 1.94 -15.05 -5.55
C CYS A 94 1.45 -14.69 -4.14
N TYR A 95 2.34 -14.73 -3.15
CA TYR A 95 2.03 -14.33 -1.78
C TYR A 95 1.58 -12.86 -1.70
N ARG A 96 2.27 -11.93 -2.36
CA ARG A 96 1.89 -10.51 -2.38
C ARG A 96 0.56 -10.27 -3.09
N VAL A 97 0.32 -10.96 -4.21
CA VAL A 97 -0.97 -10.92 -4.92
C VAL A 97 -2.11 -11.44 -4.04
N TRP A 98 -1.89 -12.55 -3.33
CA TRP A 98 -2.88 -13.10 -2.39
C TRP A 98 -3.20 -12.11 -1.27
N PHE A 99 -2.20 -11.44 -0.71
CA PHE A 99 -2.38 -10.38 0.28
C PHE A 99 -3.21 -9.21 -0.26
N ILE A 100 -2.86 -8.67 -1.43
CA ILE A 100 -3.60 -7.55 -2.05
C ILE A 100 -5.08 -7.92 -2.21
N LYS A 101 -5.37 -9.13 -2.71
CA LYS A 101 -6.75 -9.59 -2.94
C LYS A 101 -7.52 -9.89 -1.66
N GLY A 102 -6.82 -10.20 -0.58
CA GLY A 102 -7.43 -10.55 0.70
C GLY A 102 -7.64 -9.35 1.64
N LEU A 103 -6.95 -8.23 1.43
CA LEU A 103 -7.03 -7.08 2.34
C LEU A 103 -7.90 -5.96 1.75
N SER A 104 -8.82 -5.42 2.56
CA SER A 104 -9.57 -4.21 2.21
C SER A 104 -8.89 -2.95 2.73
N SER A 105 -9.39 -1.80 2.29
CA SER A 105 -9.22 -0.53 3.01
C SER A 105 -9.81 -0.60 4.42
N ILE A 106 -9.46 0.39 5.25
CA ILE A 106 -9.98 0.53 6.62
C ILE A 106 -11.13 1.54 6.57
N TYR A 107 -12.31 1.16 7.06
CA TYR A 107 -13.52 1.97 6.97
C TYR A 107 -13.97 2.42 8.36
N PHE A 108 -14.12 3.72 8.54
CA PHE A 108 -14.67 4.33 9.74
C PHE A 108 -16.10 4.73 9.46
N ASN A 109 -17.06 4.15 10.17
CA ASN A 109 -18.46 4.50 10.07
C ASN A 109 -18.87 5.28 11.33
N ARG A 110 -19.21 6.56 11.14
CA ARG A 110 -19.58 7.45 12.26
C ARG A 110 -20.99 7.17 12.79
N SER A 111 -21.93 6.69 11.96
CA SER A 111 -23.30 6.37 12.38
C SER A 111 -23.28 5.21 13.37
N THR A 112 -22.52 4.16 13.07
CA THR A 112 -22.43 2.97 13.92
C THR A 112 -21.32 3.07 14.97
N LYS A 113 -20.49 4.12 14.92
CA LYS A 113 -19.28 4.29 15.74
C LYS A 113 -18.36 3.06 15.70
N LYS A 114 -18.15 2.50 14.50
CA LYS A 114 -17.35 1.28 14.30
C LYS A 114 -16.30 1.46 13.21
N ILE A 115 -15.23 0.71 13.36
CA ILE A 115 -14.17 0.57 12.36
C ILE A 115 -14.29 -0.83 11.75
N TYR A 116 -14.31 -0.92 10.43
CA TYR A 116 -14.43 -2.16 9.69
C TYR A 116 -13.19 -2.38 8.82
N TYR A 117 -12.71 -3.62 8.82
CA TYR A 117 -11.56 -4.02 8.04
C TYR A 117 -11.66 -5.49 7.67
N LYS A 118 -11.52 -5.82 6.38
CA LYS A 118 -11.47 -7.21 5.92
C LYS A 118 -10.03 -7.66 5.81
N ARG A 119 -9.69 -8.70 6.57
CA ARG A 119 -8.42 -9.42 6.52
C ARG A 119 -8.65 -10.82 6.01
N LEU A 120 -8.29 -11.05 4.75
CA LEU A 120 -8.52 -12.30 4.02
C LEU A 120 -10.02 -12.64 3.99
N SER A 121 -10.41 -13.74 4.62
CA SER A 121 -11.80 -14.18 4.74
C SER A 121 -12.53 -13.61 5.96
N LYS A 122 -11.84 -12.93 6.88
CA LYS A 122 -12.43 -12.45 8.14
C LYS A 122 -12.65 -10.95 8.11
N THR A 123 -13.84 -10.50 8.51
CA THR A 123 -14.14 -9.10 8.80
C THR A 123 -13.85 -8.82 10.27
N LEU A 124 -12.95 -7.88 10.52
CA LEU A 124 -12.64 -7.35 11.84
C LEU A 124 -13.47 -6.08 12.05
N VAL A 125 -14.09 -5.98 13.22
CA VAL A 125 -14.94 -4.86 13.62
C VAL A 125 -14.46 -4.35 14.97
N PHE A 126 -14.09 -3.08 15.05
CA PHE A 126 -13.71 -2.43 16.30
C PHE A 126 -14.77 -1.39 16.69
N ASP A 127 -15.12 -1.36 17.97
CA ASP A 127 -15.91 -0.27 18.53
C ASP A 127 -15.01 0.96 18.72
N TRP A 128 -15.39 2.08 18.13
CA TRP A 128 -14.64 3.34 18.20
C TRP A 128 -14.41 3.77 19.65
N HIS A 129 -15.42 3.68 20.51
CA HIS A 129 -15.31 4.15 21.90
C HIS A 129 -14.39 3.26 22.75
N ASN A 130 -14.22 1.99 22.35
CA ASN A 130 -13.29 1.05 22.98
C ASN A 130 -11.96 0.90 22.21
N THR A 131 -11.68 1.77 21.25
CA THR A 131 -10.43 1.77 20.49
C THR A 131 -9.44 2.75 21.11
N GLY A 132 -8.17 2.35 21.25
CA GLY A 132 -7.08 3.24 21.62
C GLY A 132 -6.15 3.50 20.43
N GLY A 133 -5.57 4.69 20.37
CA GLY A 133 -4.56 5.06 19.38
C GLY A 133 -3.17 5.18 20.00
N GLY A 134 -2.13 4.99 19.20
CA GLY A 134 -0.75 5.07 19.64
C GLY A 134 0.22 5.39 18.53
N VAL A 135 1.40 5.85 18.93
CA VAL A 135 2.54 6.08 18.03
C VAL A 135 3.22 4.75 17.78
N PHE A 136 3.18 4.29 16.53
CA PHE A 136 3.83 3.08 16.07
C PHE A 136 5.15 3.42 15.41
N GLN A 137 6.23 2.79 15.87
CA GLN A 137 7.56 2.96 15.31
C GLN A 137 8.03 1.67 14.64
N ARG A 138 8.47 1.81 13.38
CA ARG A 138 8.97 0.71 12.55
C ARG A 138 10.33 1.07 11.98
N THR A 139 11.36 0.35 12.40
CA THR A 139 12.71 0.47 11.84
C THR A 139 12.91 -0.61 10.81
N GLU A 140 13.17 -0.22 9.56
CA GLU A 140 13.36 -1.12 8.43
C GLU A 140 14.72 -0.87 7.78
N PHE A 141 15.36 -1.94 7.31
CA PHE A 141 16.60 -1.85 6.57
C PHE A 141 16.29 -1.59 5.09
N GLY A 142 16.64 -0.40 4.60
CA GLY A 142 16.43 0.04 3.22
C GLY A 142 17.51 -0.43 2.23
N GLY A 143 18.32 -1.43 2.60
CA GLY A 143 19.42 -1.96 1.78
C GLY A 143 20.78 -1.32 2.07
N SER A 144 20.83 -0.03 2.38
CA SER A 144 22.07 0.69 2.71
C SER A 144 22.09 1.30 4.12
N SER A 145 20.92 1.51 4.73
CA SER A 145 20.78 2.07 6.08
C SER A 145 19.48 1.63 6.72
N PHE A 146 19.37 1.81 8.04
CA PHE A 146 18.12 1.67 8.79
C PHE A 146 17.34 2.98 8.75
N SER A 147 16.15 2.94 8.18
CA SER A 147 15.19 4.04 8.24
C SER A 147 14.12 3.72 9.28
N THR A 148 13.81 4.70 10.13
CA THR A 148 12.69 4.59 11.07
C THR A 148 11.50 5.33 10.50
N SER A 149 10.36 4.64 10.42
CA SER A 149 9.09 5.22 10.04
C SER A 149 8.12 5.26 11.22
N TYR A 150 7.34 6.33 11.27
CA TYR A 150 6.33 6.59 12.28
C TYR A 150 4.93 6.49 11.68
N ALA A 151 4.02 5.86 12.43
CA ALA A 151 2.65 5.62 12.00
C ALA A 151 1.67 5.77 13.16
N LEU A 152 0.40 5.99 12.85
CA LEU A 152 -0.69 5.85 13.79
C LEU A 152 -1.09 4.38 13.85
N ALA A 153 -0.93 3.74 15.01
CA ALA A 153 -1.57 2.46 15.30
C ALA A 153 -2.85 2.67 16.11
N PHE A 154 -3.85 1.83 15.88
CA PHE A 154 -5.06 1.79 16.69
C PHE A 154 -5.57 0.35 16.85
N ALA A 155 -6.01 0.02 18.05
CA ALA A 155 -6.46 -1.32 18.41
C ALA A 155 -7.66 -1.25 19.36
N PRO A 156 -8.55 -2.26 19.35
CA PRO A 156 -9.55 -2.40 20.39
C PRO A 156 -8.88 -2.78 21.71
N ARG A 157 -9.41 -2.29 22.84
CA ARG A 157 -9.01 -2.79 24.15
C ARG A 157 -9.53 -4.20 24.35
N ARG A 158 -8.71 -5.03 24.98
CA ARG A 158 -9.09 -6.38 25.40
C ARG A 158 -9.93 -6.34 26.68
N ALA A 159 -10.40 -7.49 27.12
CA ALA A 159 -11.22 -7.62 28.33
C ALA A 159 -10.51 -7.12 29.61
N ASP A 160 -9.18 -7.17 29.64
CA ASP A 160 -8.31 -6.62 30.70
C ASP A 160 -8.06 -5.11 30.56
N GLY A 161 -8.66 -4.45 29.56
CA GLY A 161 -8.49 -3.02 29.26
C GLY A 161 -7.19 -2.66 28.53
N SER A 162 -6.32 -3.63 28.28
CA SER A 162 -5.01 -3.42 27.66
C SER A 162 -5.09 -3.31 26.13
N LEU A 163 -4.09 -2.64 25.53
CA LEU A 163 -3.94 -2.49 24.08
C LEU A 163 -2.73 -3.31 23.61
N HIS A 164 -2.94 -4.14 22.60
CA HIS A 164 -1.90 -5.01 22.06
C HIS A 164 -1.61 -4.71 20.60
N GLN A 165 -0.32 -4.62 20.27
CA GLN A 165 0.14 -4.38 18.90
C GLN A 165 -0.28 -5.51 17.93
N LYS A 166 -0.41 -6.76 18.37
CA LYS A 166 -0.87 -7.86 17.50
C LYS A 166 -2.28 -7.68 16.95
N ASP A 167 -3.10 -6.90 17.65
CA ASP A 167 -4.50 -6.67 17.29
C ASP A 167 -4.67 -5.31 16.58
N CYS A 168 -3.58 -4.55 16.41
CA CYS A 168 -3.66 -3.19 15.87
C CYS A 168 -3.75 -3.16 14.35
N LEU A 169 -4.49 -2.17 13.86
CA LEU A 169 -4.34 -1.64 12.52
C LEU A 169 -3.46 -0.41 12.59
N TRP A 170 -2.85 -0.05 11.47
CA TRP A 170 -2.00 1.14 11.41
C TRP A 170 -2.12 1.83 10.06
N VAL A 171 -1.83 3.12 10.07
CA VAL A 171 -1.72 3.99 8.89
C VAL A 171 -0.53 4.93 9.08
N ASP A 172 0.17 5.25 8.00
CA ASP A 172 1.33 6.14 8.03
C ASP A 172 0.98 7.52 8.62
N SER A 173 1.92 8.14 9.34
CA SER A 173 1.75 9.53 9.80
C SER A 173 1.79 10.51 8.62
N ASN A 174 1.46 11.78 8.85
CA ASN A 174 1.53 12.81 7.80
C ASN A 174 2.95 13.03 7.26
N GLU A 175 3.97 12.79 8.09
CA GLU A 175 5.38 12.76 7.70
C GLU A 175 6.04 11.52 8.35
N PRO A 176 6.06 10.37 7.64
CA PRO A 176 6.50 9.10 8.23
C PRO A 176 7.95 9.09 8.64
N THR A 177 8.79 9.97 8.09
CA THR A 177 10.24 10.01 8.37
C THR A 177 10.60 10.93 9.55
N ASP A 178 9.64 11.70 10.05
CA ASP A 178 9.83 12.62 11.16
C ASP A 178 9.33 11.98 12.48
N PRO A 179 10.17 11.93 13.54
CA PRO A 179 9.78 11.40 14.85
C PRO A 179 8.73 12.24 15.60
N ASP A 180 8.41 13.46 15.15
CA ASP A 180 7.47 14.31 15.86
C ASP A 180 6.07 13.65 15.96
N ILE A 181 5.62 13.48 17.21
CA ILE A 181 4.32 12.91 17.57
C ILE A 181 3.18 13.72 16.94
N LYS A 182 3.40 15.01 16.67
CA LYS A 182 2.45 15.89 15.98
C LYS A 182 1.87 15.23 14.72
N HIS A 183 2.70 14.66 13.86
CA HIS A 183 2.25 14.10 12.57
C HIS A 183 1.35 12.87 12.73
N VAL A 184 1.49 12.16 13.84
CA VAL A 184 0.62 11.02 14.21
C VAL A 184 -0.67 11.53 14.86
N ALA A 185 -0.54 12.51 15.76
CA ALA A 185 -1.67 13.13 16.45
C ALA A 185 -2.63 13.83 15.49
N GLU A 186 -2.11 14.52 14.46
CA GLU A 186 -2.90 15.15 13.40
C GLU A 186 -3.87 14.16 12.72
N VAL A 187 -3.36 12.97 12.37
CA VAL A 187 -4.15 11.91 11.74
C VAL A 187 -5.19 11.37 12.72
N TRP A 188 -4.80 11.14 13.99
CA TRP A 188 -5.74 10.72 15.03
C TRP A 188 -6.88 11.71 15.22
N GLU A 189 -6.56 13.01 15.34
CA GLU A 189 -7.57 14.06 15.49
C GLU A 189 -8.47 14.18 14.27
N TYR A 190 -7.94 13.94 13.07
CA TYR A 190 -8.76 13.89 11.86
C TYR A 190 -9.80 12.78 11.94
N LEU A 191 -9.40 11.58 12.36
CA LEU A 191 -10.32 10.46 12.54
C LEU A 191 -11.33 10.72 13.66
N ARG A 192 -10.87 11.27 14.79
CA ARG A 192 -11.74 11.63 15.92
C ARG A 192 -12.77 12.69 15.52
N HIS A 193 -12.35 13.76 14.84
CA HIS A 193 -13.25 14.79 14.33
C HIS A 193 -14.27 14.23 13.34
N PHE A 194 -13.85 13.35 12.43
CA PHE A 194 -14.78 12.69 11.51
C PHE A 194 -15.82 11.87 12.27
N MET A 195 -15.37 11.06 13.23
CA MET A 195 -16.25 10.19 14.00
C MET A 195 -17.25 11.01 14.82
N ASP A 196 -16.82 12.10 15.46
CA ASP A 196 -17.66 12.91 16.33
C ASP A 196 -18.58 13.87 15.55
N TYR A 197 -18.00 14.68 14.65
CA TYR A 197 -18.69 15.81 14.02
C TYR A 197 -19.07 15.57 12.56
N GLY A 198 -18.49 14.56 11.90
CA GLY A 198 -18.69 14.31 10.48
C GLY A 198 -17.75 15.13 9.58
N PRO A 199 -17.96 15.09 8.26
CA PRO A 199 -17.01 15.62 7.29
C PRO A 199 -16.98 17.14 7.17
N ASP A 200 -18.03 17.84 7.61
CA ASP A 200 -18.23 19.28 7.37
C ASP A 200 -17.24 20.15 8.13
N LYS A 201 -16.79 19.69 9.30
CA LYS A 201 -15.81 20.39 10.14
C LYS A 201 -14.38 19.90 9.94
N LEU A 202 -14.14 19.04 8.95
CA LEU A 202 -12.81 18.52 8.67
C LEU A 202 -12.08 19.43 7.69
N PRO A 203 -10.79 19.68 7.92
CA PRO A 203 -9.98 20.33 6.91
C PRO A 203 -9.91 19.46 5.65
N PRO A 204 -9.70 20.09 4.47
CA PRO A 204 -9.43 19.36 3.26
C PRO A 204 -8.17 18.49 3.45
N PRO A 205 -8.12 17.28 2.85
CA PRO A 205 -6.92 16.48 2.87
C PRO A 205 -5.78 17.24 2.18
N GLY A 206 -4.57 17.13 2.72
CA GLY A 206 -3.36 17.68 2.10
C GLY A 206 -3.01 16.96 0.79
N GLU A 207 -2.11 17.54 0.03
CA GLU A 207 -1.64 16.93 -1.21
C GLU A 207 -0.97 15.57 -0.94
N ALA A 208 -1.44 14.53 -1.62
CA ALA A 208 -0.79 13.23 -1.56
C ALA A 208 0.59 13.32 -2.21
N ASN A 209 1.59 12.69 -1.58
CA ASN A 209 2.94 12.65 -2.12
C ASN A 209 2.92 12.05 -3.53
N TRP A 210 3.34 12.82 -4.53
CA TRP A 210 3.35 12.40 -5.93
C TRP A 210 4.13 11.10 -6.15
N TRP A 211 5.23 10.89 -5.42
CA TRP A 211 6.04 9.66 -5.47
C TRP A 211 5.26 8.41 -5.06
N HIS A 212 4.25 8.55 -4.20
CA HIS A 212 3.47 7.43 -3.68
C HIS A 212 2.29 7.07 -4.59
N ARG A 213 1.98 7.87 -5.62
CA ARG A 213 0.88 7.58 -6.54
C ARG A 213 0.95 6.17 -7.13
N PRO A 214 2.10 5.65 -7.61
CA PRO A 214 2.18 4.29 -8.13
C PRO A 214 1.98 3.21 -7.07
N LEU A 215 2.17 3.53 -5.79
CA LEU A 215 1.97 2.60 -4.68
C LEU A 215 0.51 2.61 -4.21
N HIS A 216 -0.13 3.77 -4.25
CA HIS A 216 -1.52 3.98 -3.89
C HIS A 216 -2.49 3.43 -4.96
N ALA A 217 -2.08 3.45 -6.23
CA ALA A 217 -2.75 2.70 -7.27
C ALA A 217 -2.27 1.25 -7.23
N ILE A 218 -3.19 0.29 -7.28
CA ILE A 218 -2.83 -1.14 -7.36
C ILE A 218 -1.94 -1.38 -8.57
N CYS A 219 -2.31 -0.84 -9.72
CA CYS A 219 -1.48 -0.78 -10.92
C CYS A 219 -1.79 0.51 -11.67
N LEU A 220 -0.77 1.06 -12.34
CA LEU A 220 -0.98 2.11 -13.34
C LEU A 220 -1.25 1.45 -14.70
N THR A 221 -2.18 1.99 -15.48
CA THR A 221 -2.32 1.62 -16.89
C THR A 221 -1.05 1.99 -17.67
N PRO A 222 -0.79 1.40 -18.85
CA PRO A 222 0.37 1.76 -19.66
C PRO A 222 0.48 3.27 -19.96
N ALA A 223 -0.65 3.92 -20.24
CA ALA A 223 -0.70 5.36 -20.49
C ALA A 223 -0.38 6.18 -19.23
N GLU A 224 -0.91 5.77 -18.07
CA GLU A 224 -0.59 6.42 -16.79
C GLU A 224 0.86 6.20 -16.37
N ALA A 225 1.40 4.99 -16.56
CA ALA A 225 2.80 4.69 -16.29
C ALA A 225 3.73 5.52 -17.17
N TRP A 226 3.43 5.64 -18.47
CA TRP A 226 4.16 6.51 -19.38
C TRP A 226 4.13 7.96 -18.91
N ARG A 227 2.94 8.49 -18.59
CA ARG A 227 2.78 9.87 -18.14
C ARG A 227 3.50 10.15 -16.82
N HIS A 228 3.45 9.20 -15.88
CA HIS A 228 4.01 9.35 -14.55
C HIS A 228 5.54 9.27 -14.54
N TYR A 229 6.11 8.29 -15.25
CA TYR A 229 7.54 8.05 -15.25
C TYR A 229 8.30 8.83 -16.33
N ALA A 230 7.60 9.38 -17.33
CA ALA A 230 8.20 10.21 -18.38
C ALA A 230 9.19 11.22 -17.78
N PRO A 231 10.38 11.43 -18.36
CA PRO A 231 11.37 12.32 -17.75
C PRO A 231 11.05 13.81 -17.93
N TRP A 232 10.16 14.18 -18.85
CA TRP A 232 9.67 15.57 -19.06
C TRP A 232 8.39 15.86 -18.29
N ARG A 233 7.98 17.12 -18.24
CA ARG A 233 6.74 17.55 -17.55
C ARG A 233 5.50 17.03 -18.24
N THR A 234 4.56 16.51 -17.46
CA THR A 234 3.27 16.03 -17.98
C THR A 234 2.08 16.72 -17.33
N GLY A 235 2.32 17.64 -16.40
CA GLY A 235 1.27 18.40 -15.72
C GLY A 235 0.44 17.53 -14.78
N GLU A 236 1.04 16.47 -14.23
CA GLU A 236 0.37 15.67 -13.21
C GLU A 236 0.23 16.47 -11.90
N PRO A 237 -0.89 16.32 -11.17
CA PRO A 237 -1.04 16.94 -9.86
C PRO A 237 0.11 16.54 -8.92
N GLY A 238 0.74 17.52 -8.27
CA GLY A 238 1.89 17.26 -7.39
C GLY A 238 3.21 16.93 -8.11
N GLU A 239 3.28 16.94 -9.44
CA GLU A 239 4.52 16.60 -10.18
C GLU A 239 5.71 17.47 -9.76
N LEU A 240 5.47 18.75 -9.44
CA LEU A 240 6.51 19.67 -8.97
C LEU A 240 7.06 19.33 -7.58
N GLN A 241 6.28 18.62 -6.75
CA GLN A 241 6.74 18.13 -5.45
C GLN A 241 7.83 17.07 -5.64
N GLY A 242 7.58 16.10 -6.54
CA GLY A 242 8.42 14.93 -6.67
C GLY A 242 9.49 15.00 -7.75
N LYS A 243 9.25 15.73 -8.82
CA LYS A 243 10.18 15.88 -9.94
C LYS A 243 10.72 17.30 -9.95
N LYS A 244 11.80 17.57 -9.22
CA LYS A 244 12.48 18.87 -9.28
C LYS A 244 13.29 18.98 -10.58
N ASN A 245 13.51 20.19 -11.10
CA ASN A 245 14.21 20.38 -12.38
C ASN A 245 15.61 19.77 -12.40
N TRP A 246 16.34 19.84 -11.28
CA TRP A 246 17.66 19.23 -11.17
C TRP A 246 17.61 17.69 -11.14
N GLN A 247 16.46 17.08 -10.88
CA GLN A 247 16.28 15.63 -10.86
C GLN A 247 15.96 15.02 -12.22
N LEU A 248 15.62 15.84 -13.23
CA LEU A 248 15.20 15.36 -14.56
C LEU A 248 16.22 14.40 -15.21
N PRO A 249 17.56 14.60 -15.08
CA PRO A 249 18.53 13.64 -15.58
C PRO A 249 18.42 12.26 -14.91
N PHE A 250 18.21 12.21 -13.58
CA PHE A 250 17.99 10.94 -12.87
C PHE A 250 16.72 10.24 -13.36
N TRP A 251 15.65 11.00 -13.62
CA TRP A 251 14.42 10.45 -14.19
C TRP A 251 14.63 9.88 -15.59
N ALA A 252 15.45 10.52 -16.43
CA ALA A 252 15.75 10.00 -17.76
C ALA A 252 16.46 8.63 -17.69
N VAL A 253 17.39 8.46 -16.76
CA VAL A 253 18.10 7.19 -16.54
C VAL A 253 17.16 6.12 -15.96
N LEU A 254 16.31 6.49 -15.00
CA LEU A 254 15.40 5.55 -14.33
C LEU A 254 14.14 5.24 -15.15
N PHE A 255 13.83 6.02 -16.18
CA PHE A 255 12.60 5.89 -16.96
C PHE A 255 12.43 4.51 -17.60
N PRO A 256 13.40 3.94 -18.34
CA PRO A 256 13.23 2.62 -18.94
C PRO A 256 12.97 1.53 -17.90
N TYR A 257 13.68 1.60 -16.77
CA TYR A 257 13.52 0.67 -15.66
C TYR A 257 12.11 0.79 -15.04
N ASN A 258 11.74 1.98 -14.58
CA ASN A 258 10.46 2.22 -13.90
C ASN A 258 9.26 1.91 -14.81
N LEU A 259 9.34 2.30 -16.09
CA LEU A 259 8.29 2.00 -17.06
C LEU A 259 8.17 0.49 -17.29
N THR A 260 9.28 -0.21 -17.52
CA THR A 260 9.28 -1.67 -17.75
C THR A 260 8.68 -2.40 -16.56
N VAL A 261 9.12 -2.08 -15.35
CA VAL A 261 8.59 -2.69 -14.11
C VAL A 261 7.10 -2.40 -13.94
N ALA A 262 6.66 -1.17 -14.22
CA ALA A 262 5.25 -0.80 -14.14
C ALA A 262 4.39 -1.55 -15.15
N LEU A 263 4.87 -1.73 -16.39
CA LEU A 263 4.17 -2.48 -17.44
C LEU A 263 4.09 -3.97 -17.10
N CYS A 264 5.19 -4.58 -16.63
CA CYS A 264 5.20 -5.97 -16.20
C CYS A 264 4.24 -6.21 -15.03
N TRP A 265 4.26 -5.33 -14.03
CA TRP A 265 3.31 -5.39 -12.92
C TRP A 265 1.86 -5.20 -13.39
N CYS A 266 1.61 -4.29 -14.35
CA CYS A 266 0.30 -4.13 -14.95
C CYS A 266 -0.18 -5.42 -15.61
N GLY A 267 0.69 -6.11 -16.36
CA GLY A 267 0.42 -7.42 -16.95
C GLY A 267 0.09 -8.49 -15.91
N VAL A 268 0.86 -8.56 -14.81
CA VAL A 268 0.56 -9.44 -13.66
C VAL A 268 -0.80 -9.11 -13.06
N CYS A 269 -1.10 -7.83 -12.84
CA CYS A 269 -2.38 -7.39 -12.30
C CYS A 269 -3.56 -7.80 -13.19
N TRP A 270 -3.41 -7.72 -14.51
CA TRP A 270 -4.43 -8.18 -15.45
C TRP A 270 -4.57 -9.70 -15.46
N LEU A 271 -3.45 -10.43 -15.54
CA LEU A 271 -3.45 -11.90 -15.60
C LEU A 271 -4.10 -12.52 -14.35
N PHE A 272 -3.80 -12.01 -13.16
CA PHE A 272 -4.33 -12.55 -11.90
C PHE A 272 -5.58 -11.83 -11.38
N ASN A 273 -6.12 -10.87 -12.15
CA ASN A 273 -7.21 -9.98 -11.76
C ASN A 273 -7.01 -9.41 -10.34
N VAL A 274 -5.87 -8.75 -10.16
CA VAL A 274 -5.43 -8.21 -8.87
C VAL A 274 -6.22 -6.95 -8.57
N ARG A 275 -7.07 -7.04 -7.54
CA ARG A 275 -7.87 -5.94 -7.02
C ARG A 275 -7.88 -6.06 -5.49
N ALA A 276 -7.95 -4.93 -4.79
CA ALA A 276 -8.12 -4.95 -3.34
C ALA A 276 -9.42 -5.66 -2.97
N ALA A 277 -9.48 -6.26 -1.78
CA ALA A 277 -10.71 -6.90 -1.33
C ALA A 277 -11.85 -5.87 -1.32
N PRO A 278 -13.07 -6.26 -1.75
CA PRO A 278 -14.18 -5.34 -1.71
C PRO A 278 -14.44 -4.86 -0.27
N PRO A 279 -14.99 -3.65 -0.12
CA PRO A 279 -15.45 -3.17 1.18
C PRO A 279 -16.29 -4.22 1.92
N PRO A 280 -16.10 -4.40 3.24
CA PRO A 280 -17.02 -5.19 4.04
C PRO A 280 -18.42 -4.54 3.95
N PRO A 281 -19.47 -5.27 3.53
CA PRO A 281 -20.81 -4.71 3.39
C PRO A 281 -21.31 -4.06 4.68
N GLU A 282 -20.91 -4.59 5.83
CA GLU A 282 -21.29 -4.11 7.16
C GLU A 282 -20.79 -2.68 7.45
N ALA A 283 -19.78 -2.20 6.70
CA ALA A 283 -19.31 -0.83 6.83
C ALA A 283 -20.30 0.20 6.25
N PHE A 284 -21.24 -0.23 5.40
CA PHE A 284 -22.19 0.63 4.71
C PHE A 284 -23.62 0.23 5.08
N GLU A 285 -24.49 1.21 5.34
CA GLU A 285 -25.92 0.94 5.61
C GLU A 285 -26.67 0.43 4.36
N GLN A 286 -26.13 0.69 3.17
CA GLN A 286 -26.53 0.10 1.90
C GLN A 286 -25.30 -0.55 1.27
N ALA A 287 -25.43 -1.78 0.79
CA ALA A 287 -24.32 -2.48 0.16
C ALA A 287 -23.74 -1.61 -0.98
N PRO A 288 -22.41 -1.38 -1.01
CA PRO A 288 -21.81 -0.60 -2.09
C PRO A 288 -22.17 -1.24 -3.43
N PRO A 289 -22.46 -0.43 -4.47
CA PRO A 289 -22.78 -0.98 -5.78
C PRO A 289 -21.66 -1.93 -6.20
N GLN A 290 -21.98 -3.21 -6.37
CA GLN A 290 -21.02 -4.15 -6.92
C GLN A 290 -20.62 -3.64 -8.30
N PRO A 291 -19.31 -3.60 -8.63
CA PRO A 291 -18.90 -3.27 -9.99
C PRO A 291 -19.55 -4.29 -10.90
N ASP A 292 -20.38 -3.80 -11.84
CA ASP A 292 -21.13 -4.61 -12.79
C ASP A 292 -20.25 -5.74 -13.32
N LYS A 293 -20.67 -6.98 -13.07
CA LYS A 293 -20.21 -8.11 -13.88
C LYS A 293 -20.70 -7.79 -15.28
N ARG A 294 -19.83 -7.21 -16.13
CA ARG A 294 -20.06 -7.04 -17.55
C ARG A 294 -20.67 -8.34 -18.08
N ARG A 295 -21.97 -8.32 -18.39
CA ARG A 295 -22.59 -9.34 -19.22
C ARG A 295 -21.96 -9.17 -20.60
N PRO A 296 -21.32 -10.20 -21.17
CA PRO A 296 -20.98 -10.15 -22.57
C PRO A 296 -22.29 -10.14 -23.35
N ASN A 297 -22.56 -9.04 -24.05
CA ASN A 297 -23.41 -9.05 -25.24
C ASN A 297 -22.50 -9.33 -26.43
#